data_AF-A0AA43CAL8-F1
#
_entry.id   AF-A0AA43CAL8-F1
#
_cell.length_a   1.000
_cell.length_b   1.000
_cell.length_c   1.000
_cell.angle_alpha   90.00
_cell.angle_beta   90.00
_cell.angle_gamma   90.00
#
_symmetry.space_group_name_H-M   'P 1'
#
loop_
_entity.id
_entity.type
_entity.pdbx_description
1 polymer ?
#
loop_
_entity_poly.entity_id
_entity_poly.type
_entity_poly.pdbx_seq_one_letter_code
_entity_poly.pdbx_strand_id
1 'polypeptide(L)'
;MNRDQLKSLLQYICEEGRICPHQNKWHELWEMLPDKNGGGGYWSPPLPLIFDKWDNTSNHEKMLRLKQHIQYAAEKDLLDIVEKFIKSLPRDDWHSL
;
A
#
# COMPACT_ATOMS: atom_id res chain seq x y z
N MET A 1 2.78 0.80 18.09
CA MET A 1 2.18 1.67 17.04
C MET A 1 2.42 3.17 17.26
N ASN A 2 3.32 3.76 16.47
CA ASN A 2 3.58 5.21 16.42
C ASN A 2 2.53 5.93 15.54
N ARG A 3 1.53 6.56 16.17
CA ARG A 3 0.39 7.18 15.47
C ARG A 3 0.78 8.37 14.60
N ASP A 4 1.81 9.12 15.00
CA ASP A 4 2.26 10.31 14.27
C ASP A 4 2.97 9.93 12.97
N GLN A 5 3.78 8.87 13.02
CA GLN A 5 4.42 8.30 11.84
C GLN A 5 3.40 7.76 10.83
N LEU A 6 2.39 7.01 11.30
CA LEU A 6 1.33 6.51 10.43
C LEU A 6 0.60 7.67 9.75
N LYS A 7 0.25 8.71 10.49
CA LYS A 7 -0.40 9.91 9.94
C LYS A 7 0.49 10.60 8.91
N SER A 8 1.78 10.76 9.20
CA SER A 8 2.74 11.37 8.26
C SER A 8 2.89 10.57 6.97
N LEU A 9 3.00 9.24 7.06
CA LEU A 9 3.08 8.38 5.89
C LEU A 9 1.79 8.40 5.06
N LEU A 10 0.62 8.36 5.72
CA LEU A 10 -0.67 8.47 5.04
C LEU A 10 -0.84 9.80 4.32
N GLN A 11 -0.29 10.88 4.87
CA GLN A 11 -0.23 12.17 4.20
C GLN A 11 0.72 12.15 3.00
N TYR A 12 1.93 11.63 3.16
CA TYR A 12 2.94 11.51 2.10
C TYR A 12 2.41 10.79 0.84
N ILE A 13 1.63 9.71 1.02
CA ILE A 13 1.05 8.95 -0.11
C ILE A 13 -0.16 9.64 -0.77
N CYS A 14 -0.65 10.75 -0.20
CA CYS A 14 -1.71 11.58 -0.79
C CYS A 14 -1.16 12.90 -1.37
N GLU A 15 0.14 13.17 -1.21
CA GLU A 15 0.82 14.33 -1.75
C GLU A 15 1.28 14.07 -3.19
N GLU A 16 1.56 15.15 -3.93
CA GLU A 16 2.13 15.12 -5.29
C GLU A 16 1.31 14.28 -6.30
N GLY A 17 0.01 14.12 -6.05
CA GLY A 17 -0.87 13.35 -6.93
C GLY A 17 -0.68 11.84 -6.88
N ARG A 18 0.11 11.32 -5.91
CA ARG A 18 0.31 9.87 -5.72
C ARG A 18 -1.04 9.18 -5.43
N ILE A 19 -1.26 8.05 -6.08
CA ILE A 19 -2.45 7.22 -5.90
C ILE A 19 -2.03 5.88 -5.26
N CYS A 20 -1.09 5.18 -5.89
CA CYS A 20 -0.54 3.92 -5.40
C CYS A 20 0.77 3.55 -6.11
N PRO A 21 1.62 2.68 -5.51
CA PRO A 21 2.78 2.11 -6.21
C PRO A 21 2.36 1.32 -7.45
N HIS A 22 3.15 1.36 -8.51
CA HIS A 22 2.96 0.53 -9.70
C HIS A 22 2.85 -0.96 -9.33
N GLN A 23 2.15 -1.74 -10.16
CA GLN A 23 1.70 -3.10 -9.84
C GLN A 23 2.80 -4.00 -9.22
N ASN A 24 4.01 -4.01 -9.79
CA ASN A 24 5.14 -4.80 -9.28
C ASN A 24 5.57 -4.35 -7.88
N LYS A 25 5.73 -3.03 -7.67
CA LYS A 25 6.12 -2.45 -6.39
C LYS A 25 5.02 -2.57 -5.34
N TRP A 26 3.76 -2.54 -5.74
CA TRP A 26 2.67 -2.79 -4.82
C TRP A 26 2.62 -4.25 -4.36
N HIS A 27 2.92 -5.18 -5.27
CA HIS A 27 3.03 -6.58 -4.91
C HIS A 27 4.20 -6.83 -3.96
N GLU A 28 5.38 -6.26 -4.23
CA GLU A 28 6.52 -6.29 -3.30
C GLU A 28 6.14 -5.77 -1.91
N LEU A 29 5.41 -4.64 -1.84
CA LEU A 29 4.90 -4.11 -0.57
C LEU A 29 4.03 -5.12 0.19
N TRP A 30 3.08 -5.75 -0.51
CA TRP A 30 2.17 -6.71 0.11
C TRP A 30 2.89 -7.98 0.56
N GLU A 31 3.91 -8.42 -0.18
CA GLU A 31 4.73 -9.57 0.21
C GLU A 31 5.51 -9.34 1.51
N MET A 32 5.91 -8.10 1.81
CA MET A 32 6.56 -7.76 3.08
C MET A 32 5.64 -7.88 4.31
N LEU A 33 4.31 -7.94 4.13
CA LEU A 33 3.37 -8.01 5.24
C LEU A 33 3.31 -9.45 5.81
N PRO A 34 3.40 -9.66 7.14
CA PRO A 34 3.42 -10.96 7.79
C PRO A 34 2.01 -11.44 8.09
N ASP A 35 1.89 -12.68 8.57
CA ASP A 35 0.64 -13.28 9.08
C ASP A 35 -0.55 -13.11 8.13
N LYS A 36 -0.27 -13.13 6.82
CA LYS A 36 -1.28 -13.01 5.78
C LYS A 36 -2.14 -14.26 5.83
N ASN A 37 -3.39 -14.11 6.26
CA ASN A 37 -4.34 -15.20 6.30
C ASN A 37 -5.23 -15.11 5.07
N GLY A 38 -5.18 -16.13 4.22
CA GLY A 38 -5.93 -16.21 2.98
C GLY A 38 -6.39 -17.63 2.67
N GLY A 39 -7.69 -17.78 2.42
CA GLY A 39 -8.32 -19.00 1.93
C GLY A 39 -9.69 -18.66 1.32
N GLY A 40 -10.05 -19.29 0.19
CA GLY A 40 -11.38 -19.12 -0.40
C GLY A 40 -11.74 -17.71 -0.87
N GLY A 41 -10.75 -16.86 -1.21
CA GLY A 41 -10.99 -15.54 -1.82
C GLY A 41 -10.89 -14.32 -0.89
N TYR A 42 -10.65 -14.51 0.41
CA TYR A 42 -10.52 -13.42 1.37
C TYR A 42 -9.13 -13.43 2.01
N TRP A 43 -8.27 -12.52 1.58
CA TRP A 43 -6.96 -12.28 2.20
C TRP A 43 -7.06 -11.13 3.20
N SER A 44 -6.36 -11.25 4.33
CA SER A 44 -6.11 -10.14 5.26
C SER A 44 -4.60 -10.00 5.48
N PRO A 45 -3.97 -8.89 5.03
CA PRO A 45 -4.58 -7.76 4.34
C PRO A 45 -5.00 -8.16 2.90
N PRO A 46 -6.00 -7.46 2.31
CA PRO A 46 -6.49 -7.78 0.97
C PRO A 46 -5.35 -7.78 -0.05
N LEU A 47 -5.48 -8.56 -1.13
CA LEU A 47 -4.50 -8.54 -2.21
C LEU A 47 -4.40 -7.13 -2.82
N PRO A 48 -3.22 -6.71 -3.31
CA PRO A 48 -3.11 -5.48 -4.09
C PRO A 48 -3.98 -5.58 -5.36
N LEU A 49 -4.47 -4.44 -5.84
CA LEU A 49 -5.29 -4.38 -7.05
C LEU A 49 -4.37 -4.42 -8.28
N ILE A 50 -3.82 -5.58 -8.63
CA ILE A 50 -2.89 -5.75 -9.77
C ILE A 50 -3.57 -6.37 -11.00
N PHE A 51 -2.90 -6.29 -12.17
CA PHE A 51 -3.39 -6.76 -13.48
C PHE A 51 -4.77 -6.22 -13.83
N ASP A 52 -5.72 -7.05 -14.28
CA ASP A 52 -7.06 -6.62 -14.71
C ASP A 52 -7.81 -5.80 -13.65
N LYS A 53 -7.55 -6.04 -12.35
CA LYS A 53 -8.17 -5.25 -11.29
C LYS A 53 -7.60 -3.84 -11.22
N TRP A 54 -6.32 -3.66 -11.55
CA TRP A 54 -5.68 -2.36 -11.57
C TRP A 54 -6.33 -1.44 -12.61
N ASP A 55 -6.52 -1.92 -13.84
CA ASP A 55 -7.08 -1.07 -14.90
C ASP A 55 -8.57 -0.77 -14.72
N ASN A 56 -9.31 -1.67 -14.08
CA ASN A 56 -10.76 -1.57 -13.89
C ASN A 56 -11.20 -0.97 -12.53
N THR A 57 -10.27 -0.55 -11.67
CA THR A 57 -10.61 0.12 -10.40
C THR A 57 -10.28 1.61 -10.43
N SER A 58 -11.12 2.39 -9.77
CA SER A 58 -10.93 3.83 -9.67
C SER A 58 -9.66 4.17 -8.88
N ASN A 59 -9.08 5.35 -9.14
CA ASN A 59 -7.95 5.85 -8.36
C ASN A 59 -8.28 5.93 -6.86
N HIS A 60 -9.52 6.28 -6.51
CA HIS A 60 -9.97 6.30 -5.12
C HIS A 60 -9.89 4.93 -4.44
N GLU A 61 -10.36 3.88 -5.11
CA GLU A 61 -10.27 2.50 -4.58
C GLU A 61 -8.82 2.04 -4.41
N LYS A 62 -7.94 2.41 -5.35
CA LYS A 62 -6.51 2.13 -5.24
C LYS A 62 -5.88 2.80 -4.02
N MET A 63 -6.19 4.08 -3.79
CA MET A 63 -5.74 4.81 -2.60
C MET A 63 -6.23 4.13 -1.32
N LEU A 64 -7.51 3.76 -1.24
CA LEU A 64 -8.07 3.09 -0.07
C LEU A 64 -7.37 1.75 0.20
N ARG A 65 -7.12 0.95 -0.84
CA ARG A 65 -6.39 -0.32 -0.71
C ARG A 65 -4.97 -0.12 -0.17
N LEU A 66 -4.26 0.91 -0.66
CA LEU A 66 -2.91 1.19 -0.17
C LEU A 66 -2.92 1.60 1.31
N LYS A 67 -3.88 2.46 1.69
CA LYS A 67 -4.07 2.86 3.10
C LYS A 67 -4.32 1.66 4.00
N GLN A 68 -5.14 0.70 3.57
CA GLN A 68 -5.37 -0.54 4.31
C GLN A 68 -4.07 -1.33 4.53
N HIS A 69 -3.20 -1.43 3.53
CA HIS A 69 -1.91 -2.14 3.67
C HIS A 69 -0.97 -1.43 4.65
N ILE A 70 -0.91 -0.09 4.60
CA ILE A 70 -0.09 0.71 5.52
C ILE A 70 -0.63 0.61 6.96
N GLN A 71 -1.95 0.64 7.13
CA GLN A 71 -2.58 0.43 8.44
C GLN A 71 -2.27 -0.97 8.97
N TYR A 72 -2.40 -2.00 8.14
CA TYR A 72 -2.05 -3.37 8.53
C TYR A 72 -0.58 -3.49 8.94
N ALA A 73 0.34 -2.84 8.21
CA ALA A 73 1.75 -2.80 8.60
C ALA A 73 1.96 -2.14 9.97
N ALA A 74 1.21 -1.07 10.28
CA ALA A 74 1.26 -0.42 11.58
C ALA A 74 0.73 -1.29 12.72
N GLU A 75 -0.31 -2.09 12.47
CA GLU A 75 -0.85 -3.07 13.42
C GLU A 75 0.11 -4.24 13.68
N LYS A 76 1.00 -4.53 12.73
CA LYS A 76 2.03 -5.58 12.80
C LYS A 76 3.42 -5.05 13.21
N ASP A 77 3.51 -3.80 13.66
CA ASP A 77 4.76 -3.12 14.03
C ASP A 77 5.85 -3.15 12.93
N LEU A 78 5.43 -3.11 11.65
CA LEU A 78 6.30 -3.05 10.46
C LEU A 78 6.28 -1.71 9.74
N LEU A 79 5.72 -0.68 10.38
CA LEU A 79 5.54 0.63 9.77
C LEU A 79 6.87 1.25 9.31
N ASP A 80 7.95 1.08 10.07
CA ASP A 80 9.28 1.60 9.72
C ASP A 80 9.82 1.03 8.40
N ILE A 81 9.63 -0.28 8.20
CA ILE A 81 10.09 -0.98 7.00
C ILE A 81 9.25 -0.55 5.79
N VAL A 82 7.93 -0.49 5.95
CA VAL A 82 7.02 -0.05 4.89
C VAL A 82 7.22 1.42 4.53
N GLU A 83 7.43 2.30 5.51
CA GLU A 83 7.73 3.71 5.28
C GLU A 83 9.02 3.88 4.46
N LYS A 84 10.09 3.18 4.87
CA LYS A 84 11.37 3.22 4.15
C LYS A 84 11.22 2.74 2.71
N PHE A 85 10.48 1.65 2.49
CA PHE A 85 10.18 1.16 1.15
C PHE A 85 9.41 2.19 0.32
N ILE A 86 8.29 2.70 0.84
CA ILE A 86 7.43 3.68 0.16
C ILE A 86 8.22 4.94 -0.22
N LYS A 87 9.03 5.47 0.70
CA LYS A 87 9.86 6.66 0.45
C LYS A 87 11.05 6.40 -0.48
N SER A 88 11.43 5.15 -0.69
CA SER A 88 12.49 4.78 -1.63
C SER A 88 12.01 4.68 -3.08
N LEU A 89 10.69 4.61 -3.31
CA LEU A 89 10.14 4.45 -4.65
C LEU A 89 10.36 5.72 -5.49
N PRO A 90 11.03 5.64 -6.66
CA PRO A 90 11.12 6.74 -7.61
C PRO A 90 9.74 7.06 -8.18
N ARG A 91 9.58 8.25 -8.77
CA ARG A 91 8.30 8.71 -9.34
C ARG A 91 7.69 7.72 -10.33
N ASP A 92 8.50 7.08 -11.17
CA ASP A 92 8.06 6.13 -12.19
C ASP A 92 7.49 4.83 -11.59
N ASP A 93 7.82 4.54 -10.33
CA ASP A 93 7.24 3.43 -9.56
C ASP A 93 5.92 3.82 -8.88
N TRP A 94 5.38 5.02 -9.15
CA TRP A 94 4.07 5.47 -8.69
C TRP A 94 3.09 5.64 -9.84
N HIS A 95 1.88 5.16 -9.64
CA HIS A 95 0.72 5.65 -10.36
C HIS A 95 0.23 6.92 -9.69
N SER A 96 0.19 7.99 -10.47
CA SER A 96 -0.15 9.35 -10.02
C SER A 96 -1.08 10.00 -11.03
N LEU A 97 -1.73 11.11 -10.64
CA LEU A 97 -2.54 11.94 -11.55
C LEU A 97 -1.70 12.66 -12.61
#